data_AF-A0A662HJU7-F1
#
_entry.id   AF-A0A662HJU7-F1
#
_cell.length_a   1.000
_cell.length_b   1.000
_cell.length_c   1.000
_cell.angle_alpha   90.00
_cell.angle_beta   90.00
_cell.angle_gamma   90.00
#
_symmetry.space_group_name_H-M   'P 1'
#
loop_
_entity.id
_entity.type
_entity.pdbx_description
1 polymer ?
#
loop_
_entity_poly.entity_id
_entity_poly.type
_entity_poly.pdbx_seq_one_letter_code
_entity_poly.pdbx_strand_id
1 'polypeptide(L)'
;PIGQLDGGHIFRGLFKDYQKYFGYATLFIMFLASIYYPPWLIFLLLIVFLGGVVHPPPLNDVIPLDKKTLVIGIISVLIFILCFIPVPFLVVH
;
A
#
# COMPACT_ATOMS: atom_id res chain seq x y z
N PRO A 1 0.51 -0.70 -1.02
CA PRO A 1 -0.39 -1.34 -0.01
C PRO A 1 0.40 -2.32 0.85
N ILE A 2 0.77 -1.94 2.08
CA ILE A 2 1.58 -2.76 3.00
C ILE A 2 1.01 -2.72 4.41
N GLY A 3 0.99 -3.88 5.08
CA GLY A 3 0.81 -3.97 6.53
C GLY A 3 -0.53 -3.40 7.02
N GLN A 4 -0.46 -2.64 8.12
CA GLN A 4 -1.61 -2.03 8.81
C GLN A 4 -2.20 -0.80 8.10
N LEU A 5 -1.55 -0.28 7.03
CA LEU A 5 -2.08 0.86 6.30
C LEU A 5 -3.42 0.49 5.63
N ASP A 6 -4.34 1.45 5.50
CA ASP A 6 -5.69 1.21 4.96
C ASP A 6 -5.68 0.53 3.59
N GLY A 7 -4.67 0.82 2.77
CA GLY A 7 -4.46 0.17 1.47
C GLY A 7 -4.19 -1.35 1.57
N GLY A 8 -3.60 -1.84 2.67
CA GLY A 8 -3.40 -3.26 2.92
C GLY A 8 -4.73 -4.01 3.04
N HIS A 9 -5.68 -3.44 3.79
CA HIS A 9 -7.03 -4.00 3.97
C HIS A 9 -7.86 -3.96 2.67
N ILE A 10 -7.77 -2.86 1.91
CA ILE A 10 -8.43 -2.73 0.61
C ILE A 10 -7.88 -3.78 -0.36
N PHE A 11 -6.56 -3.89 -0.51
CA PHE A 11 -5.95 -4.87 -1.42
C PHE A 11 -6.18 -6.32 -0.97
N ARG A 12 -6.26 -6.58 0.34
CA ARG A 12 -6.64 -7.89 0.86
C ARG A 12 -8.06 -8.28 0.46
N GLY A 13 -9.01 -7.35 0.57
CA GLY A 13 -10.37 -7.58 0.10
C GLY A 13 -10.43 -7.85 -1.41
N LEU A 14 -9.68 -7.09 -2.20
CA LEU A 14 -9.67 -7.25 -3.66
C LEU A 14 -8.95 -8.52 -4.14
N PHE A 15 -7.83 -8.89 -3.50
CA PHE A 15 -6.89 -9.88 -4.04
C PHE A 15 -6.53 -11.03 -3.06
N LYS A 16 -7.18 -11.13 -1.91
CA LYS A 16 -7.00 -12.19 -0.91
C LYS A 16 -5.53 -12.50 -0.61
N ASP A 17 -5.09 -13.74 -0.85
CA ASP A 17 -3.75 -14.25 -0.56
C ASP A 17 -2.64 -13.59 -1.39
N TYR A 18 -2.98 -12.91 -2.49
CA TYR A 18 -2.00 -12.19 -3.31
C TYR A 18 -1.51 -10.90 -2.64
N GLN A 19 -2.15 -10.45 -1.55
CA GLN A 19 -1.76 -9.24 -0.79
C GLN A 19 -0.27 -9.21 -0.46
N LYS A 20 0.33 -10.36 -0.11
CA LYS A 20 1.77 -10.45 0.22
C LYS A 20 2.65 -9.98 -0.93
N TYR A 21 2.30 -10.32 -2.18
CA TYR A 21 3.06 -9.90 -3.36
C TYR A 21 2.91 -8.41 -3.62
N PHE A 22 1.72 -7.84 -3.41
CA PHE A 22 1.50 -6.40 -3.48
C PHE A 22 2.28 -5.63 -2.40
N GLY A 23 2.43 -6.22 -1.21
CA GLY A 23 3.28 -5.69 -0.15
C GLY A 23 4.74 -5.58 -0.60
N TYR A 24 5.31 -6.68 -1.11
CA TYR A 24 6.67 -6.68 -1.65
C TYR A 24 6.84 -5.74 -2.85
N ALA A 25 5.89 -5.69 -3.77
CA ALA A 25 5.91 -4.77 -4.90
C ALA A 25 5.91 -3.31 -4.45
N THR A 26 5.13 -2.98 -3.41
CA THR A 26 5.10 -1.62 -2.85
C THR A 26 6.45 -1.25 -2.23
N LEU A 27 7.08 -2.16 -1.47
CA LEU A 27 8.41 -1.93 -0.90
C LEU A 27 9.45 -1.70 -2.01
N PHE A 28 9.38 -2.51 -3.07
CA PHE A 28 10.28 -2.38 -4.21
C PHE A 28 10.09 -1.05 -4.94
N ILE A 29 8.85 -0.63 -5.20
CA ILE A 29 8.56 0.67 -5.83
C ILE A 29 9.03 1.82 -4.93
N MET A 30 8.81 1.76 -3.62
CA MET A 30 9.31 2.77 -2.68
C MET A 30 10.83 2.82 -2.63
N PHE A 31 11.50 1.67 -2.73
CA PHE A 31 12.96 1.62 -2.82
C PHE A 31 13.46 2.30 -4.11
N LEU A 32 12.83 2.04 -5.25
CA LEU A 32 13.17 2.76 -6.49
C LEU A 32 12.88 4.25 -6.38
N ALA A 33 11.75 4.63 -5.76
CA ALA A 33 11.40 6.02 -5.52
C ALA A 33 12.40 6.72 -4.59
N SER A 34 12.99 6.01 -3.62
CA SER A 34 13.99 6.59 -2.72
C SER A 34 15.35 6.83 -3.39
N ILE A 35 15.68 6.10 -4.46
CA ILE A 35 16.86 6.42 -5.30
C ILE A 35 16.65 7.77 -6.00
N TYR A 36 15.42 8.06 -6.44
CA TYR A 36 15.08 9.32 -7.11
C TYR A 36 14.87 10.49 -6.12
N TYR A 37 14.20 10.23 -4.99
CA TYR A 37 13.92 11.21 -3.94
C TYR A 37 14.20 10.59 -2.56
N PRO A 38 15.42 10.81 -2.02
CA PRO A 38 15.90 10.16 -0.80
C PRO A 38 14.97 10.18 0.42
N PRO A 39 14.15 11.21 0.66
CA PRO A 39 13.21 11.20 1.78
C PRO A 39 12.23 10.02 1.80
N TRP A 40 11.95 9.35 0.67
CA TRP A 40 11.13 8.11 0.67
C TRP A 40 11.74 6.98 1.50
N LEU A 41 13.06 6.99 1.70
CA LEU A 41 13.77 5.98 2.47
C LEU A 41 13.29 5.96 3.94
N ILE A 42 12.88 7.10 4.51
CA ILE A 42 12.35 7.14 5.88
C ILE A 42 11.06 6.32 5.99
N PHE A 43 10.15 6.45 5.02
CA PHE A 43 8.90 5.71 4.99
C PHE A 43 9.15 4.22 4.75
N LEU A 44 10.15 3.88 3.92
CA LEU A 44 10.53 2.49 3.69
C LEU A 44 11.02 1.83 4.98
N LEU A 45 11.89 2.51 5.73
CA LEU A 45 12.38 2.03 7.02
C LEU A 45 11.22 1.91 8.03
N LEU A 46 10.36 2.92 8.16
CA LEU A 46 9.22 2.88 9.07
C LEU A 46 8.31 1.67 8.80
N ILE A 47 8.03 1.39 7.53
CA ILE A 47 7.17 0.26 7.15
C ILE A 47 7.85 -1.09 7.45
N VAL A 48 9.14 -1.23 7.15
CA VAL A 48 9.87 -2.48 7.38
C VAL A 48 10.04 -2.77 8.88
N PHE A 49 10.36 -1.75 9.69
CA PHE A 49 10.68 -1.92 11.11
C PHE A 49 9.47 -1.84 12.04
N LEU A 50 8.45 -1.03 11.75
CA LEU A 50 7.26 -0.87 12.61
C LEU A 50 6.00 -1.51 12.05
N GLY A 51 5.78 -1.43 10.74
CA GLY A 51 4.50 -1.82 10.13
C GLY A 51 4.34 -3.33 9.93
N GLY A 52 5.45 -4.04 9.70
CA GLY A 52 5.43 -5.45 9.30
C GLY A 52 4.86 -5.64 7.89
N VAL A 53 5.44 -6.56 7.11
CA VAL A 53 5.06 -6.75 5.69
C VAL A 53 3.82 -7.66 5.54
N VAL A 54 3.60 -8.54 6.51
CA VAL A 54 2.58 -9.60 6.44
C VAL A 54 1.76 -9.63 7.72
N HIS A 55 0.44 -9.49 7.59
CA HIS A 55 -0.49 -9.76 8.68
C HIS A 55 -1.13 -11.14 8.51
N PRO A 56 -1.24 -11.92 9.61
CA PRO A 56 -1.90 -13.22 9.58
C PRO A 56 -3.34 -13.08 9.09
N PRO A 57 -3.85 -14.06 8.34
CA PRO A 57 -5.18 -13.99 7.79
C PRO A 57 -6.28 -13.89 8.85
N PRO A 58 -7.29 -13.02 8.67
CA PRO A 58 -8.48 -13.05 9.49
C PRO A 58 -9.20 -14.39 9.26
N LEU A 59 -9.77 -14.92 10.33
CA LEU A 59 -10.49 -16.21 10.34
C LEU A 59 -11.63 -16.28 9.30
N ASN A 60 -12.10 -15.14 8.80
CA ASN A 60 -13.25 -14.97 7.91
C ASN A 60 -12.90 -14.62 6.45
N ASP A 61 -11.74 -15.03 5.91
CA ASP A 61 -11.41 -14.87 4.47
C ASP A 61 -12.33 -15.68 3.51
N VAL A 62 -13.34 -16.35 4.05
CA VAL A 62 -14.32 -17.19 3.34
C VAL A 62 -15.46 -16.37 2.70
N ILE A 63 -15.73 -15.16 3.21
CA ILE A 63 -16.86 -14.33 2.74
C ILE A 63 -16.44 -13.54 1.48
N PRO A 64 -17.14 -13.68 0.34
CA PRO A 64 -16.85 -12.88 -0.85
C PRO A 64 -17.21 -11.40 -0.64
N LEU A 65 -16.44 -10.49 -1.24
CA LEU A 65 -16.77 -9.06 -1.21
C LEU A 65 -18.08 -8.78 -1.96
N ASP A 66 -18.94 -7.96 -1.34
CA ASP A 66 -20.09 -7.39 -2.04
C ASP A 66 -19.62 -6.44 -3.17
N LYS A 67 -20.43 -6.35 -4.24
CA LYS A 67 -20.12 -5.53 -5.43
C LYS A 67 -19.92 -4.06 -5.09
N LYS A 68 -20.65 -3.54 -4.09
CA LYS A 68 -20.50 -2.16 -3.62
C LYS A 68 -19.12 -1.91 -3.04
N THR A 69 -18.65 -2.83 -2.19
CA THR A 69 -17.32 -2.75 -1.55
C THR A 69 -16.20 -2.82 -2.58
N LEU A 70 -16.38 -3.66 -3.62
CA LEU A 70 -15.44 -3.73 -4.74
C LEU A 70 -15.28 -2.37 -5.44
N VAL A 71 -16.40 -1.73 -5.79
CA VAL A 71 -16.40 -0.42 -6.46
C VAL A 71 -15.74 0.66 -5.59
N ILE A 72 -16.06 0.69 -4.29
CA ILE A 72 -15.44 1.64 -3.36
C ILE A 72 -13.92 1.42 -3.28
N GLY A 73 -13.47 0.16 -3.16
CA GLY A 73 -12.04 -0.17 -3.14
C GLY A 73 -11.31 0.28 -4.40
N ILE A 74 -11.91 0.11 -5.57
CA ILE A 74 -11.34 0.58 -6.85
C ILE A 74 -11.26 2.12 -6.87
N ILE A 75 -12.31 2.82 -6.43
CA ILE A 75 -12.32 4.29 -6.36
C ILE A 75 -11.23 4.80 -5.41
N SER A 76 -11.06 4.18 -4.24
CA SER A 76 -10.00 4.54 -3.30
C SER A 76 -8.60 4.38 -3.90
N VAL A 77 -8.36 3.31 -4.68
CA VAL A 77 -7.09 3.13 -5.40
C VAL A 77 -6.89 4.20 -6.48
N LEU A 78 -7.93 4.54 -7.23
CA LEU A 78 -7.87 5.61 -8.23
C LEU A 78 -7.52 6.96 -7.60
N ILE A 79 -8.19 7.32 -6.50
CA ILE A 79 -7.91 8.56 -5.77
C ILE A 79 -6.47 8.58 -5.28
N PHE A 80 -5.99 7.47 -4.72
CA PHE A 80 -4.60 7.37 -4.28
C PHE A 80 -3.62 7.63 -5.44
N ILE A 81 -3.83 7.01 -6.60
CA ILE A 81 -2.96 7.21 -7.78
C ILE A 81 -2.99 8.67 -8.24
N LEU A 82 -4.18 9.29 -8.29
CA LEU A 82 -4.34 10.67 -8.75
C LEU A 82 -3.75 11.70 -7.77
N CYS A 83 -3.78 11.41 -6.47
CA CYS A 83 -3.29 12.30 -5.42
C CYS A 83 -1.84 12.01 -5.01
N PHE A 84 -1.21 10.96 -5.53
CA PHE A 84 0.14 10.60 -5.14
C PHE A 84 1.14 11.60 -5.74
N ILE A 85 1.85 12.33 -4.87
CA ILE A 85 2.87 13.30 -5.25
C ILE A 85 4.25 12.68 -4.97
N PRO A 86 5.04 12.29 -6.01
CA PRO A 86 6.32 11.61 -5.80
C PRO A 86 7.40 12.49 -5.15
N VAL A 87 7.32 13.82 -5.33
CA VAL A 87 8.28 14.79 -4.78
C VAL A 87 7.48 15.91 -4.10
N PRO A 88 7.05 15.72 -2.85
CA PRO A 88 6.16 16.67 -2.17
C PRO A 88 6.88 17.95 -1.73
N PHE A 89 8.17 17.87 -1.42
CA PHE A 89 8.96 19.03 -0.99
C PHE A 89 9.99 19.39 -2.05
N LEU A 90 9.84 20.59 -2.60
CA LEU A 90 10.83 21.24 -3.44
C LEU A 90 11.69 22.13 -2.55
N VAL A 91 13.00 21.88 -2.52
CA VAL A 91 13.94 22.78 -1.86
C VAL A 91 14.17 23.95 -2.82
N VAL A 92 13.60 25.10 -2.49
CA VAL A 92 13.85 26.35 -3.21
C VAL A 92 15.02 27.04 -2.52
N HIS A 93 16.10 27.26 -3.26
CA HIS A 93 17.29 28.00 -2.81
C HIS A 93 17.12 29.50 -3.05
#